data_AF-A0A1T5KLP1-F1
#
_entry.id   AF-A0A1T5KLP1-F1
#
_cell.length_a   1.000
_cell.length_b   1.000
_cell.length_c   1.000
_cell.angle_alpha   90.00
_cell.angle_beta   90.00
_cell.angle_gamma   90.00
#
_symmetry.space_group_name_H-M   'P 1'
#
loop_
_entity.id
_entity.type
_entity.pdbx_description
1 polymer ?
#
loop_
_entity_poly.entity_id
_entity_poly.type
_entity_poly.pdbx_seq_one_letter_code
_entity_poly.pdbx_strand_id
1 'polypeptide(L)'
;MKALSMKNLLYNRLCILQLLCMVVILTFITACKDDDADMEVPLITEVRNYAATPDDTLITSLHDGQWVVLQGKNMSAVTQVYFGSIPATFNRAFSTDESLVVQVPSIPFLSVPKDKLHIITAVGKGGTTSYEINITGSPIITHVRNYADSPNDTIVNSVAPGQLINFVGLNLNGATSINFQGVEADLTNVIYTDSSVIVKVPDDFSGGDASLANKITYTTGIGSTIYGIPIFDPAILEYYKDPLWTLLSGGIGNQKTWTIDFNAAGVSKKFAGPLFFSGDELRWNKECAKPGGNCWTWEPTWQGWMPEPKDYGTMTFDIKGVPVTPGLTVNQKGLADGKNGIFAGSYFLDTDAKTITFTDAVPLNMGWDNVDWSKAYLITLTEDGMQLGFKHKSKTEFELYNFIVK
;
A
#
# COMPACT_ATOMS: atom_id res chain seq x y z
N MET A 1 -38.56 -5.31 94.22
CA MET A 1 -39.31 -5.20 92.95
C MET A 1 -38.98 -3.85 92.33
N LYS A 2 -38.61 -3.84 91.03
CA LYS A 2 -38.44 -2.69 90.12
C LYS A 2 -37.23 -1.76 90.29
N ALA A 3 -36.07 -2.26 89.82
CA ALA A 3 -35.06 -1.46 89.12
C ALA A 3 -35.55 -1.09 87.69
N LEU A 4 -36.64 -0.33 87.61
CA LEU A 4 -37.25 0.13 86.35
C LEU A 4 -37.47 1.65 86.42
N SER A 5 -36.39 2.42 86.39
CA SER A 5 -36.48 3.89 86.25
C SER A 5 -35.30 4.48 85.46
N MET A 6 -34.13 3.84 85.41
CA MET A 6 -32.95 4.44 84.78
C MET A 6 -32.78 4.14 83.27
N LYS A 7 -33.35 3.04 82.74
CA LYS A 7 -33.20 2.68 81.32
C LYS A 7 -33.99 3.58 80.36
N ASN A 8 -35.17 4.07 80.76
CA ASN A 8 -36.01 4.90 79.87
C ASN A 8 -35.48 6.33 79.75
N LEU A 9 -34.80 6.86 80.78
CA LEU A 9 -34.16 8.18 80.75
C LEU A 9 -32.91 8.21 79.87
N LEU A 10 -32.12 7.12 79.86
CA LEU A 10 -30.94 6.98 79.01
C LEU A 10 -31.31 6.78 77.54
N TYR A 11 -32.35 6.00 77.24
CA TYR A 11 -32.83 5.77 75.87
C TYR A 11 -33.38 7.05 75.22
N ASN A 12 -34.14 7.85 75.97
CA ASN A 12 -34.70 9.10 75.45
C ASN A 12 -33.62 10.16 75.16
N ARG A 13 -32.56 10.24 75.99
CA ARG A 13 -31.42 11.13 75.74
C ARG A 13 -30.55 10.67 74.56
N LEU A 14 -30.43 9.35 74.35
CA LEU A 14 -29.73 8.78 73.20
C LEU A 14 -30.48 9.03 71.88
N CYS A 15 -31.82 8.91 71.89
CA CYS A 15 -32.66 9.24 70.73
C CYS A 15 -32.61 10.74 70.38
N ILE A 16 -32.64 11.64 71.37
CA ILE A 16 -32.54 13.09 71.14
C ILE A 16 -31.16 13.48 70.60
N LEU A 17 -30.09 12.84 71.09
CA LEU A 17 -28.73 13.05 70.59
C LEU A 17 -28.55 12.52 69.15
N GLN A 18 -29.17 11.39 68.81
CA GLN A 18 -29.20 10.88 67.43
C GLN A 18 -30.00 11.77 66.48
N LEU A 19 -31.11 12.36 66.94
CA LEU A 19 -31.88 13.32 66.15
C LEU A 19 -31.10 14.62 65.90
N LEU A 20 -30.37 15.11 66.91
CA LEU A 20 -29.51 16.30 66.78
C LEU A 20 -28.31 16.07 65.86
N CYS A 21 -27.68 14.89 65.89
CA CYS A 21 -26.60 14.54 64.97
C CYS A 21 -27.05 14.44 63.51
N MET A 22 -28.27 13.95 63.23
CA MET A 22 -28.83 13.93 61.87
C MET A 22 -29.11 15.34 61.32
N VAL A 23 -29.60 16.26 62.15
CA VAL A 23 -29.87 17.65 61.73
C VAL A 23 -28.56 18.42 61.43
N VAL A 24 -27.48 18.14 62.19
CA VAL A 24 -26.16 18.75 61.94
C VAL A 24 -25.49 18.17 60.68
N ILE A 25 -25.70 16.89 60.36
CA ILE A 25 -25.19 16.28 59.12
C ILE A 25 -25.95 16.82 57.88
N LEU A 26 -27.24 17.13 58.00
CA LEU A 26 -28.01 17.76 56.91
C LEU A 26 -27.59 19.20 56.59
N THR A 27 -26.95 19.93 57.52
CA THR A 27 -26.47 21.31 57.27
C THR A 27 -25.11 21.39 56.60
N PHE A 28 -24.42 20.26 56.37
CA PHE A 28 -23.11 20.22 55.68
C PHE A 28 -23.20 19.75 54.21
N ILE A 29 -24.39 19.51 53.66
CA ILE A 29 -24.56 19.04 52.27
C ILE A 29 -24.92 20.13 51.26
N THR A 30 -24.91 21.42 51.64
CA THR A 30 -25.10 22.53 50.70
C THR A 30 -23.79 23.29 50.45
N ALA A 31 -22.85 22.63 49.78
CA ALA A 31 -21.67 23.29 49.20
C ALA A 31 -21.07 22.46 48.04
N CYS A 32 -21.92 21.98 47.13
CA CYS A 32 -21.55 21.94 45.72
C CYS A 32 -22.26 23.15 45.09
N LYS A 33 -21.50 24.21 44.80
CA LYS A 33 -21.90 25.07 43.69
C LYS A 33 -21.64 24.22 42.46
N ASP A 34 -22.70 23.73 41.83
CA ASP A 34 -22.59 23.33 40.44
C ASP A 34 -22.30 24.62 39.67
N ASP A 35 -21.03 24.89 39.38
CA ASP A 35 -20.58 25.95 38.47
C ASP A 35 -20.94 25.61 36.99
N ASP A 36 -21.82 24.64 36.76
CA ASP A 36 -22.27 24.16 35.44
C ASP A 36 -23.44 24.98 34.86
N ALA A 37 -23.90 26.02 35.55
CA ALA A 37 -25.15 26.71 35.20
C ALA A 37 -25.07 27.67 34.00
N ASP A 38 -23.88 28.02 33.46
CA ASP A 38 -23.75 28.93 32.31
C ASP A 38 -22.59 28.52 31.38
N MET A 39 -22.40 27.23 31.12
CA MET A 39 -21.44 26.82 30.08
C MET A 39 -22.11 26.81 28.72
N GLU A 40 -22.02 27.92 28.00
CA GLU A 40 -22.61 28.06 26.68
C GLU A 40 -21.86 27.21 25.63
N VAL A 41 -22.62 26.47 24.82
CA VAL A 41 -22.06 25.64 23.73
C VAL A 41 -21.68 26.57 22.58
N PRO A 42 -20.48 26.42 21.98
CA PRO A 42 -20.11 27.15 20.76
C PRO A 42 -21.09 26.87 19.63
N LEU A 43 -21.33 27.85 18.76
CA LEU A 43 -22.13 27.67 17.53
C LEU A 43 -21.41 28.28 16.34
N ILE A 44 -21.04 27.48 15.35
CA ILE A 44 -20.48 27.99 14.08
C ILE A 44 -21.66 28.25 13.12
N THR A 45 -21.78 29.48 12.63
CA THR A 45 -22.80 29.87 11.66
C THR A 45 -22.26 29.95 10.24
N GLU A 46 -21.01 30.39 10.08
CA GLU A 46 -20.33 30.46 8.79
C GLU A 46 -18.81 30.42 8.92
N VAL A 47 -18.14 30.16 7.80
CA VAL A 47 -16.68 30.17 7.69
C VAL A 47 -16.30 31.18 6.61
N ARG A 48 -15.36 32.07 6.93
CA ARG A 48 -14.88 33.10 6.01
C ARG A 48 -13.40 32.95 5.74
N ASN A 49 -12.99 33.42 4.56
CA ASN A 49 -11.59 33.55 4.21
C ASN A 49 -10.91 34.57 5.12
N TYR A 50 -9.75 34.23 5.69
CA TYR A 50 -8.98 35.18 6.49
C TYR A 50 -8.17 36.11 5.57
N ALA A 51 -8.81 37.22 5.17
CA ALA A 51 -8.20 38.27 4.37
C ALA A 51 -8.74 39.63 4.80
N ALA A 52 -8.15 40.72 4.30
CA ALA A 52 -8.70 42.05 4.48
C ALA A 52 -9.87 42.27 3.50
N THR A 53 -10.86 43.07 3.90
CA THR A 53 -11.95 43.50 3.02
C THR A 53 -11.41 44.11 1.73
N PRO A 54 -11.93 43.72 0.54
CA PRO A 54 -13.16 42.96 0.32
C PRO A 54 -13.02 41.43 0.23
N ASP A 55 -11.83 40.88 0.44
CA ASP A 55 -11.53 39.45 0.20
C ASP A 55 -11.87 38.54 1.39
N ASP A 56 -12.42 39.10 2.47
CA ASP A 56 -12.90 38.40 3.67
C ASP A 56 -14.25 37.71 3.41
N THR A 57 -14.36 36.94 2.33
CA THR A 57 -15.65 36.41 1.84
C THR A 57 -16.06 35.12 2.54
N LEU A 58 -17.37 34.81 2.49
CA LEU A 58 -17.88 33.48 2.81
C LEU A 58 -17.21 32.43 1.92
N ILE A 59 -16.79 31.31 2.52
CA ILE A 59 -16.21 30.18 1.78
C ILE A 59 -17.03 28.92 1.98
N THR A 60 -17.15 28.13 0.92
CA THR A 60 -17.82 26.81 0.93
C THR A 60 -16.80 25.67 0.86
N SER A 61 -15.54 25.99 0.63
CA SER A 61 -14.42 25.06 0.65
C SER A 61 -13.19 25.71 1.24
N LEU A 62 -12.33 24.90 1.86
CA LEU A 62 -11.05 25.31 2.39
C LEU A 62 -9.98 24.27 2.10
N HIS A 63 -8.72 24.66 2.21
CA HIS A 63 -7.59 23.74 2.06
C HIS A 63 -6.66 23.76 3.27
N ASP A 64 -5.80 22.74 3.39
CA ASP A 64 -4.82 22.67 4.45
C ASP A 64 -3.86 23.86 4.44
N GLY A 65 -3.46 24.31 5.63
CA GLY A 65 -2.63 25.50 5.83
C GLY A 65 -3.35 26.85 5.65
N GLN A 66 -4.58 26.87 5.10
CA GLN A 66 -5.37 28.08 4.94
C GLN A 66 -5.73 28.69 6.30
N TRP A 67 -5.67 30.01 6.41
CA TRP A 67 -6.25 30.72 7.54
C TRP A 67 -7.72 31.01 7.28
N VAL A 68 -8.58 30.70 8.25
CA VAL A 68 -10.02 30.94 8.17
C VAL A 68 -10.54 31.63 9.42
N VAL A 69 -11.68 32.29 9.29
CA VAL A 69 -12.43 32.87 10.40
C VAL A 69 -13.70 32.04 10.58
N LEU A 70 -13.82 31.37 11.72
CA LEU A 70 -15.08 30.76 12.13
C LEU A 70 -15.93 31.86 12.75
N GLN A 71 -17.11 32.12 12.19
CA GLN A 71 -18.06 33.08 12.76
C GLN A 71 -19.20 32.34 13.46
N GLY A 72 -19.70 32.92 14.53
CA GLY A 72 -20.60 32.20 15.40
C GLY A 72 -21.01 32.91 16.68
N LYS A 73 -21.35 32.10 17.68
CA LYS A 73 -21.62 32.52 19.06
C LYS A 73 -20.80 31.71 20.05
N ASN A 74 -20.44 32.32 21.17
CA ASN A 74 -19.69 31.67 22.24
C ASN A 74 -18.33 31.13 21.75
N MET A 75 -17.75 31.78 20.74
CA MET A 75 -16.46 31.42 20.14
C MET A 75 -15.30 31.65 21.11
N SER A 76 -15.46 32.58 22.07
CA SER A 76 -14.48 32.85 23.12
C SER A 76 -14.30 31.67 24.09
N ALA A 77 -15.33 30.82 24.21
CA ALA A 77 -15.32 29.63 25.06
C ALA A 77 -14.65 28.41 24.40
N VAL A 78 -14.31 28.49 23.10
CA VAL A 78 -13.66 27.40 22.36
C VAL A 78 -12.27 27.13 22.93
N THR A 79 -12.01 25.88 23.27
CA THR A 79 -10.74 25.40 23.79
C THR A 79 -9.97 24.58 22.77
N GLN A 80 -10.66 23.96 21.81
CA GLN A 80 -10.06 23.16 20.76
C GLN A 80 -10.92 23.22 19.49
N VAL A 81 -10.27 23.23 18.33
CA VAL A 81 -10.91 23.06 17.02
C VAL A 81 -10.32 21.85 16.33
N TYR A 82 -11.14 21.10 15.59
CA TYR A 82 -10.70 20.00 14.74
C TYR A 82 -11.18 20.20 13.31
N PHE A 83 -10.38 19.80 12.34
CA PHE A 83 -10.74 19.70 10.92
C PHE A 83 -10.50 18.27 10.48
N GLY A 84 -11.54 17.54 10.05
CA GLY A 84 -11.34 16.14 9.68
C GLY A 84 -10.79 15.28 10.83
N SER A 85 -11.19 15.58 12.08
CA SER A 85 -10.61 14.99 13.30
C SER A 85 -9.17 15.38 13.65
N ILE A 86 -8.52 16.25 12.87
CA ILE A 86 -7.16 16.74 13.16
C ILE A 86 -7.24 18.01 14.01
N PRO A 87 -6.57 18.06 15.18
CA PRO A 87 -6.59 19.24 16.03
C PRO A 87 -5.87 20.41 15.34
N ALA A 88 -6.54 21.56 15.30
CA ALA A 88 -5.95 22.82 14.88
C ALA A 88 -5.34 23.56 16.07
N THR A 89 -4.39 24.43 15.78
CA THR A 89 -3.89 25.42 16.73
C THR A 89 -4.46 26.79 16.39
N PHE A 90 -4.74 27.59 17.41
CA PHE A 90 -5.20 28.95 17.24
C PHE A 90 -4.71 29.82 18.40
N ASN A 91 -4.56 31.12 18.13
CA ASN A 91 -4.20 32.09 19.15
C ASN A 91 -5.47 32.72 19.72
N ARG A 92 -5.74 32.48 21.01
CA ARG A 92 -6.90 33.06 21.72
C ARG A 92 -6.90 34.60 21.73
N ALA A 93 -5.74 35.23 21.56
CA ALA A 93 -5.66 36.68 21.46
C ALA A 93 -6.40 37.24 20.22
N PHE A 94 -6.68 36.39 19.22
CA PHE A 94 -7.43 36.75 18.01
C PHE A 94 -8.87 36.21 18.02
N SER A 95 -9.37 35.83 19.20
CA SER A 95 -10.73 35.32 19.38
C SER A 95 -11.62 36.41 19.99
N THR A 96 -12.82 36.56 19.47
CA THR A 96 -13.92 37.27 20.12
C THR A 96 -15.01 36.28 20.48
N ASP A 97 -16.12 36.75 21.05
CA ASP A 97 -17.25 35.86 21.29
C ASP A 97 -17.97 35.44 19.99
N GLU A 98 -17.81 36.25 18.93
CA GLU A 98 -18.47 36.03 17.64
C GLU A 98 -17.54 35.43 16.58
N SER A 99 -16.23 35.41 16.82
CA SER A 99 -15.26 35.00 15.81
C SER A 99 -14.04 34.30 16.37
N LEU A 100 -13.52 33.34 15.60
CA LEU A 100 -12.31 32.61 15.91
C LEU A 100 -11.44 32.49 14.66
N VAL A 101 -10.26 33.10 14.69
CA VAL A 101 -9.23 32.92 13.65
C VAL A 101 -8.46 31.63 13.92
N VAL A 102 -8.44 30.73 12.94
CA VAL A 102 -7.79 29.43 13.06
C VAL A 102 -7.09 29.07 11.76
N GLN A 103 -5.91 28.43 11.87
CA GLN A 103 -5.25 27.86 10.71
C GLN A 103 -5.70 26.41 10.54
N VAL A 104 -6.11 26.06 9.33
CA VAL A 104 -6.42 24.67 8.97
C VAL A 104 -5.12 23.87 9.08
N PRO A 105 -5.07 22.79 9.89
CA PRO A 105 -3.86 21.99 10.03
C PRO A 105 -3.55 21.25 8.73
N SER A 106 -2.36 20.65 8.63
CA SER A 106 -2.12 19.65 7.59
C SER A 106 -2.99 18.42 7.86
N ILE A 107 -3.74 17.99 6.84
CA ILE A 107 -4.73 16.91 6.98
C ILE A 107 -4.20 15.65 6.29
N PRO A 108 -4.01 14.53 7.02
CA PRO A 108 -3.68 13.25 6.42
C PRO A 108 -4.95 12.62 5.85
N PHE A 109 -5.41 13.12 4.69
CA PHE A 109 -6.71 12.77 4.07
C PHE A 109 -7.01 11.26 4.01
N LEU A 110 -5.99 10.41 3.87
CA LEU A 110 -6.15 8.95 3.82
C LEU A 110 -6.43 8.29 5.18
N SER A 111 -6.07 8.94 6.28
CA SER A 111 -6.23 8.39 7.65
C SER A 111 -7.46 8.94 8.36
N VAL A 112 -8.06 10.00 7.83
CA VAL A 112 -9.26 10.62 8.38
C VAL A 112 -10.50 9.83 7.98
N PRO A 113 -11.40 9.49 8.92
CA PRO A 113 -12.68 8.87 8.59
C PRO A 113 -13.48 9.72 7.61
N LYS A 114 -14.03 9.09 6.55
CA LYS A 114 -14.74 9.80 5.47
C LYS A 114 -15.92 10.63 5.96
N ASP A 115 -16.63 10.15 6.98
CA ASP A 115 -17.75 10.83 7.62
C ASP A 115 -17.33 12.03 8.49
N LYS A 116 -16.03 12.20 8.74
CA LYS A 116 -15.46 13.31 9.50
C LYS A 116 -14.69 14.31 8.65
N LEU A 117 -14.22 13.89 7.47
CA LEU A 117 -13.28 14.67 6.64
C LEU A 117 -13.76 16.08 6.34
N HIS A 118 -15.05 16.25 6.07
CA HIS A 118 -15.66 17.52 5.69
C HIS A 118 -16.36 18.21 6.87
N ILE A 119 -15.83 18.03 8.09
CA ILE A 119 -16.40 18.58 9.32
C ILE A 119 -15.36 19.38 10.10
N ILE A 120 -15.76 20.60 10.49
CA ILE A 120 -15.11 21.38 11.55
C ILE A 120 -15.81 21.06 12.86
N THR A 121 -15.06 20.70 13.90
CA THR A 121 -15.61 20.52 15.26
C THR A 121 -14.99 21.55 16.20
N ALA A 122 -15.81 22.37 16.84
CA ALA A 122 -15.37 23.27 17.90
C ALA A 122 -15.80 22.74 19.26
N VAL A 123 -14.86 22.63 20.19
CA VAL A 123 -15.04 22.14 21.55
C VAL A 123 -14.89 23.30 22.51
N GLY A 124 -15.91 23.55 23.32
CA GLY A 124 -15.88 24.46 24.46
C GLY A 124 -16.14 23.70 25.76
N LYS A 125 -16.10 24.40 26.90
CA LYS A 125 -16.39 23.79 28.20
C LYS A 125 -17.84 23.29 28.31
N GLY A 126 -18.78 23.97 27.67
CA GLY A 126 -20.21 23.62 27.67
C GLY A 126 -20.62 22.50 26.72
N GLY A 127 -19.74 22.12 25.79
CA GLY A 127 -20.04 21.09 24.81
C GLY A 127 -19.33 21.32 23.48
N THR A 128 -19.81 20.61 22.45
CA THR A 128 -19.20 20.60 21.12
C THR A 128 -20.21 20.95 20.05
N THR A 129 -19.76 21.66 19.00
CA THR A 129 -20.54 21.90 17.79
C THR A 129 -19.79 21.41 16.56
N SER A 130 -20.53 21.12 15.49
CA SER A 130 -19.97 20.68 14.21
C SER A 130 -20.53 21.51 13.07
N TYR A 131 -19.69 21.78 12.07
CA TYR A 131 -20.04 22.52 10.86
C TYR A 131 -19.50 21.78 9.64
N GLU A 132 -20.37 21.48 8.67
CA GLU A 132 -19.98 20.79 7.44
C GLU A 132 -19.41 21.80 6.43
N ILE A 133 -18.24 21.49 5.88
CA ILE A 133 -17.59 22.29 4.85
C ILE A 133 -16.68 21.42 3.98
N ASN A 134 -16.55 21.74 2.69
CA ASN A 134 -15.65 20.99 1.84
C ASN A 134 -14.18 21.27 2.19
N ILE A 135 -13.50 20.29 2.79
CA ILE A 135 -12.05 20.33 3.00
C ILE A 135 -11.35 19.61 1.85
N THR A 136 -10.54 20.34 1.08
CA THR A 136 -9.69 19.80 0.02
C THR A 136 -8.21 20.00 0.32
N GLY A 137 -7.33 19.47 -0.52
CA GLY A 137 -5.88 19.57 -0.33
C GLY A 137 -5.16 19.26 -1.63
N SER A 138 -3.85 19.00 -1.51
CA SER A 138 -3.09 18.49 -2.65
C SER A 138 -3.71 17.20 -3.20
N PRO A 139 -3.66 16.97 -4.52
CA PRO A 139 -4.19 15.76 -5.14
C PRO A 139 -3.46 14.53 -4.58
N ILE A 140 -4.16 13.40 -4.48
CA ILE A 140 -3.57 12.12 -4.08
C ILE A 140 -4.04 11.06 -5.05
N ILE A 141 -3.11 10.44 -5.77
CA ILE A 141 -3.40 9.23 -6.57
C ILE A 141 -3.07 8.02 -5.70
N THR A 142 -4.08 7.17 -5.45
CA THR A 142 -3.89 5.94 -4.66
C THR A 142 -3.53 4.76 -5.55
N HIS A 143 -4.16 4.65 -6.71
CA HIS A 143 -3.87 3.63 -7.71
C HIS A 143 -4.39 4.05 -9.08
N VAL A 144 -3.96 3.32 -10.11
CA VAL A 144 -4.40 3.48 -11.50
C VAL A 144 -5.14 2.22 -11.92
N ARG A 145 -6.23 2.39 -12.65
CA ARG A 145 -7.01 1.29 -13.25
C ARG A 145 -6.97 1.40 -14.77
N ASN A 146 -7.18 0.28 -15.45
CA ASN A 146 -7.50 0.33 -16.87
C ASN A 146 -8.88 0.99 -17.06
N TYR A 147 -9.18 1.41 -18.29
CA TYR A 147 -10.50 1.92 -18.65
C TYR A 147 -11.27 0.85 -19.44
N ALA A 148 -11.59 -0.26 -18.78
CA ALA A 148 -12.38 -1.34 -19.35
C ALA A 148 -13.72 -1.47 -18.62
N ASP A 149 -14.72 -2.03 -19.29
CA ASP A 149 -15.98 -2.38 -18.64
C ASP A 149 -15.81 -3.58 -17.71
N SER A 150 -16.69 -3.68 -16.70
CA SER A 150 -16.82 -4.88 -15.87
C SER A 150 -17.10 -6.11 -16.74
N PRO A 151 -16.44 -7.27 -16.51
CA PRO A 151 -15.60 -7.60 -15.36
C PRO A 151 -14.09 -7.34 -15.55
N ASN A 152 -13.69 -6.70 -16.64
CA ASN A 152 -12.27 -6.55 -17.01
C ASN A 152 -11.61 -5.30 -16.40
N ASP A 153 -12.37 -4.48 -15.68
CA ASP A 153 -11.90 -3.31 -14.94
C ASP A 153 -11.04 -3.71 -13.74
N THR A 154 -9.73 -3.45 -13.83
CA THR A 154 -8.72 -3.90 -12.88
C THR A 154 -7.69 -2.81 -12.58
N ILE A 155 -7.04 -2.93 -11.42
CA ILE A 155 -5.87 -2.12 -11.06
C ILE A 155 -4.71 -2.51 -11.98
N VAL A 156 -4.02 -1.51 -12.51
CA VAL A 156 -2.85 -1.71 -13.37
C VAL A 156 -1.59 -1.21 -12.67
N ASN A 157 -0.51 -1.99 -12.82
CA ASN A 157 0.81 -1.64 -12.30
C ASN A 157 1.74 -1.10 -13.39
N SER A 158 1.21 -0.83 -14.59
CA SER A 158 1.92 -0.24 -15.73
C SER A 158 0.92 0.30 -16.75
N VAL A 159 1.38 1.19 -17.62
CA VAL A 159 0.59 1.77 -18.71
C VAL A 159 1.41 1.84 -20.00
N ALA A 160 0.74 2.06 -21.12
CA ALA A 160 1.38 2.30 -22.42
C ALA A 160 0.89 3.61 -23.06
N PRO A 161 1.70 4.22 -23.96
CA PRO A 161 1.28 5.34 -24.78
C PRO A 161 -0.08 5.11 -25.44
N GLY A 162 -0.90 6.15 -25.46
CA GLY A 162 -2.24 6.14 -26.07
C GLY A 162 -3.34 5.43 -25.26
N GLN A 163 -3.01 4.76 -24.16
CA GLN A 163 -3.97 4.04 -23.34
C GLN A 163 -4.91 5.01 -22.59
N LEU A 164 -6.21 4.70 -22.55
CA LEU A 164 -7.16 5.37 -21.67
C LEU A 164 -7.14 4.69 -20.30
N ILE A 165 -6.93 5.48 -19.24
CA ILE A 165 -6.75 4.99 -17.86
C ILE A 165 -7.60 5.79 -16.88
N ASN A 166 -7.81 5.23 -15.69
CA ASN A 166 -8.52 5.90 -14.60
C ASN A 166 -7.64 6.03 -13.36
N PHE A 167 -7.34 7.25 -12.94
CA PHE A 167 -6.73 7.51 -11.64
C PHE A 167 -7.80 7.46 -10.57
N VAL A 168 -7.51 6.77 -9.47
CA VAL A 168 -8.40 6.71 -8.31
C VAL A 168 -7.70 7.28 -7.09
N GLY A 169 -8.37 8.17 -6.37
CA GLY A 169 -7.74 8.89 -5.28
C GLY A 169 -8.61 9.92 -4.58
N LEU A 170 -8.00 11.03 -4.16
CA LEU A 170 -8.63 12.14 -3.44
C LEU A 170 -8.16 13.48 -4.01
N ASN A 171 -9.01 14.50 -3.90
CA ASN A 171 -8.73 15.87 -4.36
C ASN A 171 -8.30 15.93 -5.84
N LEU A 172 -8.89 15.07 -6.67
CA LEU A 172 -8.48 14.93 -8.06
C LEU A 172 -9.21 15.89 -9.00
N ASN A 173 -10.26 16.58 -8.57
CA ASN A 173 -10.96 17.51 -9.44
C ASN A 173 -10.11 18.76 -9.74
N GLY A 174 -10.32 19.37 -10.91
CA GLY A 174 -9.70 20.65 -11.27
C GLY A 174 -8.19 20.56 -11.53
N ALA A 175 -7.73 19.54 -12.26
CA ALA A 175 -6.35 19.50 -12.74
C ALA A 175 -6.03 20.73 -13.60
N THR A 176 -4.88 21.34 -13.33
CA THR A 176 -4.28 22.36 -14.19
C THR A 176 -3.28 21.76 -15.15
N SER A 177 -2.67 20.61 -14.79
CA SER A 177 -1.83 19.81 -15.70
C SER A 177 -1.76 18.35 -15.24
N ILE A 178 -1.60 17.44 -16.19
CA ILE A 178 -1.30 16.03 -15.96
C ILE A 178 -0.13 15.68 -16.88
N ASN A 179 1.02 15.34 -16.30
CA ASN A 179 2.25 15.09 -17.06
C ASN A 179 2.71 13.65 -16.85
N PHE A 180 2.99 12.93 -17.94
CA PHE A 180 3.57 11.60 -17.94
C PHE A 180 5.01 11.71 -18.40
N GLN A 181 5.98 11.41 -17.52
CA GLN A 181 7.41 11.57 -17.81
C GLN A 181 7.78 12.96 -18.34
N GLY A 182 7.11 14.00 -17.84
CA GLY A 182 7.28 15.38 -18.31
C GLY A 182 6.50 15.76 -19.57
N VAL A 183 5.80 14.82 -20.20
CA VAL A 183 4.93 15.10 -21.36
C VAL A 183 3.50 15.33 -20.88
N GLU A 184 2.96 16.51 -21.21
CA GLU A 184 1.60 16.89 -20.82
C GLU A 184 0.55 16.09 -21.61
N ALA A 185 -0.47 15.60 -20.90
CA ALA A 185 -1.63 14.96 -21.50
C ALA A 185 -2.65 15.97 -22.00
N ASP A 186 -3.38 15.60 -23.04
CA ASP A 186 -4.50 16.39 -23.54
C ASP A 186 -5.67 16.37 -22.53
N LEU A 187 -5.99 17.54 -22.00
CA LEU A 187 -7.03 17.70 -20.99
C LEU A 187 -8.43 17.95 -21.57
N THR A 188 -8.61 18.04 -22.90
CA THR A 188 -9.91 18.44 -23.50
C THR A 188 -11.03 17.43 -23.26
N ASN A 189 -10.70 16.14 -23.14
CA ASN A 189 -11.67 15.04 -22.99
C ASN A 189 -11.55 14.33 -21.64
N VAL A 190 -10.89 14.96 -20.66
CA VAL A 190 -10.68 14.36 -19.35
C VAL A 190 -11.94 14.48 -18.51
N ILE A 191 -12.33 13.38 -17.87
CA ILE A 191 -13.49 13.33 -16.97
C ILE A 191 -12.96 13.35 -15.54
N TYR A 192 -13.40 14.34 -14.76
CA TYR A 192 -12.98 14.53 -13.38
C TYR A 192 -14.13 14.30 -12.41
N THR A 193 -13.82 13.65 -11.30
CA THR A 193 -14.52 13.76 -10.03
C THR A 193 -13.49 14.02 -8.94
N ASP A 194 -13.93 14.28 -7.70
CA ASP A 194 -12.99 14.43 -6.59
C ASP A 194 -12.15 13.17 -6.31
N SER A 195 -12.60 12.00 -6.79
CA SER A 195 -11.98 10.70 -6.51
C SER A 195 -11.57 9.90 -7.75
N SER A 196 -11.85 10.38 -8.96
CA SER A 196 -11.62 9.66 -10.21
C SER A 196 -11.22 10.61 -11.33
N VAL A 197 -10.26 10.21 -12.16
CA VAL A 197 -9.85 10.97 -13.36
C VAL A 197 -9.62 10.01 -14.51
N ILE A 198 -10.42 10.15 -15.56
CA ILE A 198 -10.25 9.37 -16.78
C ILE A 198 -9.46 10.20 -17.79
N VAL A 199 -8.23 9.79 -18.08
CA VAL A 199 -7.28 10.52 -18.92
C VAL A 199 -6.58 9.58 -19.90
N LYS A 200 -6.28 10.08 -21.10
CA LYS A 200 -5.49 9.36 -22.10
C LYS A 200 -4.00 9.58 -21.83
N VAL A 201 -3.23 8.51 -21.74
CA VAL A 201 -1.76 8.58 -21.74
C VAL A 201 -1.30 9.17 -23.08
N PRO A 202 -0.34 10.13 -23.11
CA PRO A 202 0.18 10.68 -24.36
C PRO A 202 0.59 9.60 -25.37
N ASP A 203 0.34 9.84 -26.65
CA ASP A 203 0.72 8.90 -27.71
C ASP A 203 2.24 8.98 -28.03
N ASP A 204 2.85 10.15 -27.83
CA ASP A 204 4.26 10.42 -28.11
C ASP A 204 4.99 10.93 -26.86
N PHE A 205 6.17 10.37 -26.61
CA PHE A 205 7.05 10.72 -25.50
C PHE A 205 8.38 11.33 -25.96
N SER A 206 8.49 11.76 -27.22
CA SER A 206 9.71 12.37 -27.79
C SER A 206 10.22 13.60 -27.02
N GLY A 207 9.34 14.31 -26.32
CA GLY A 207 9.67 15.43 -25.43
C GLY A 207 9.85 15.07 -23.95
N GLY A 208 9.92 13.78 -23.61
CA GLY A 208 9.99 13.31 -22.23
C GLY A 208 11.29 13.64 -21.51
N ASP A 209 11.20 13.78 -20.18
CA ASP A 209 12.33 13.98 -19.28
C ASP A 209 12.72 12.65 -18.62
N ALA A 210 13.95 12.19 -18.88
CA ALA A 210 14.48 10.96 -18.32
C ALA A 210 14.52 10.96 -16.76
N SER A 211 14.63 12.13 -16.12
CA SER A 211 14.57 12.25 -14.65
C SER A 211 13.16 12.02 -14.07
N LEU A 212 12.15 12.15 -14.95
CA LEU A 212 10.74 11.89 -14.68
C LEU A 212 10.28 10.55 -15.23
N ALA A 213 11.21 9.68 -15.68
CA ALA A 213 10.87 8.37 -16.20
C ALA A 213 9.97 7.60 -15.22
N ASN A 214 8.89 7.02 -15.74
CA ASN A 214 7.87 6.27 -15.00
C ASN A 214 7.19 7.09 -13.87
N LYS A 215 7.07 8.41 -14.02
CA LYS A 215 6.35 9.27 -13.08
C LYS A 215 5.20 9.98 -13.77
N ILE A 216 4.08 10.05 -13.06
CA ILE A 216 2.95 10.93 -13.36
C ILE A 216 3.03 12.09 -12.39
N THR A 217 3.10 13.32 -12.90
CA THR A 217 2.93 14.54 -12.11
C THR A 217 1.53 15.06 -12.34
N TYR A 218 0.75 15.14 -11.27
CA TYR A 218 -0.63 15.62 -11.29
C TYR A 218 -0.74 16.90 -10.48
N THR A 219 -1.21 17.98 -11.09
CA THR A 219 -1.25 19.31 -10.46
C THR A 219 -2.66 19.88 -10.51
N THR A 220 -3.10 20.45 -9.39
CA THR A 220 -4.33 21.24 -9.26
C THR A 220 -3.99 22.67 -8.84
N GLY A 221 -4.99 23.53 -8.70
CA GLY A 221 -4.81 24.88 -8.14
C GLY A 221 -4.33 24.90 -6.68
N ILE A 222 -4.44 23.77 -5.95
CA ILE A 222 -4.05 23.67 -4.54
C ILE A 222 -2.65 23.10 -4.35
N GLY A 223 -2.23 22.17 -5.22
CA GLY A 223 -0.93 21.53 -5.08
C GLY A 223 -0.65 20.48 -6.15
N SER A 224 0.37 19.67 -5.92
CA SER A 224 0.80 18.63 -6.85
C SER A 224 1.12 17.31 -6.16
N THR A 225 1.02 16.21 -6.89
CA THR A 225 1.46 14.90 -6.46
C THR A 225 2.23 14.18 -7.56
N ILE A 226 3.09 13.25 -7.15
CA ILE A 226 3.86 12.40 -8.05
C ILE A 226 3.45 10.95 -7.77
N TYR A 227 3.01 10.25 -8.81
CA TYR A 227 2.70 8.84 -8.76
C TYR A 227 3.67 8.05 -9.65
N GLY A 228 4.32 7.05 -9.09
CA GLY A 228 5.24 6.19 -9.83
C GLY A 228 4.48 5.08 -10.55
N ILE A 229 4.58 5.02 -11.87
CA ILE A 229 4.03 3.92 -12.67
C ILE A 229 4.90 3.68 -13.91
N PRO A 230 5.30 2.43 -14.19
CA PRO A 230 6.01 2.06 -15.41
C PRO A 230 5.21 2.43 -16.65
N ILE A 231 5.88 3.11 -17.58
CA ILE A 231 5.33 3.41 -18.90
C ILE A 231 6.14 2.63 -19.92
N PHE A 232 5.53 1.60 -20.48
CA PHE A 232 6.17 0.72 -21.45
C PHE A 232 5.77 1.11 -22.88
N ASP A 233 6.71 0.89 -23.81
CA ASP A 233 6.32 0.73 -25.20
C ASP A 233 5.22 -0.36 -25.31
N PRO A 234 4.16 -0.17 -26.12
CA PRO A 234 3.06 -1.12 -26.20
C PRO A 234 3.49 -2.56 -26.52
N ALA A 235 4.51 -2.76 -27.36
CA ALA A 235 5.00 -4.08 -27.71
C ALA A 235 5.73 -4.74 -26.54
N ILE A 236 6.51 -3.97 -25.77
CA ILE A 236 7.17 -4.44 -24.55
C ILE A 236 6.14 -4.80 -23.47
N LEU A 237 5.08 -4.00 -23.33
CA LEU A 237 4.01 -4.31 -22.39
C LEU A 237 3.32 -5.62 -22.75
N GLU A 238 3.03 -5.83 -24.04
CA GLU A 238 2.38 -7.05 -24.52
C GLU A 238 3.26 -8.28 -24.28
N TYR A 239 4.57 -8.15 -24.47
CA TYR A 239 5.53 -9.19 -24.14
C TYR A 239 5.46 -9.64 -22.67
N TYR A 240 5.37 -8.70 -21.73
CA TYR A 240 5.27 -9.02 -20.30
C TYR A 240 3.89 -9.55 -19.87
N LYS A 241 2.86 -9.47 -20.73
CA LYS A 241 1.56 -10.07 -20.46
C LYS A 241 1.50 -11.56 -20.78
N ASP A 242 2.52 -12.12 -21.44
CA ASP A 242 2.58 -13.58 -21.66
C ASP A 242 2.41 -14.32 -20.30
N PRO A 243 1.51 -15.31 -20.21
CA PRO A 243 1.23 -16.02 -18.96
C PRO A 243 2.45 -16.59 -18.26
N LEU A 244 3.54 -16.90 -18.98
CA LEU A 244 4.78 -17.42 -18.41
C LEU A 244 5.44 -16.41 -17.48
N TRP A 245 5.35 -15.11 -17.74
CA TRP A 245 5.88 -14.08 -16.83
C TRP A 245 5.15 -14.12 -15.49
N THR A 246 3.82 -14.21 -15.52
CA THR A 246 2.99 -14.35 -14.32
C THR A 246 3.31 -15.65 -13.58
N LEU A 247 3.46 -16.76 -14.30
CA LEU A 247 3.81 -18.04 -13.67
C LEU A 247 5.21 -18.01 -13.05
N LEU A 248 6.21 -17.40 -13.68
CA LEU A 248 7.60 -17.39 -13.22
C LEU A 248 7.84 -16.41 -12.06
N SER A 249 7.28 -15.20 -12.17
CA SER A 249 7.62 -14.03 -11.32
C SER A 249 6.42 -13.39 -10.63
N GLY A 250 5.19 -13.81 -10.95
CA GLY A 250 3.98 -13.11 -10.53
C GLY A 250 3.58 -11.94 -11.43
N GLY A 251 4.38 -11.61 -12.45
CA GLY A 251 4.11 -10.55 -13.42
C GLY A 251 4.56 -9.16 -12.94
N ILE A 252 4.20 -8.14 -13.70
CA ILE A 252 4.61 -6.75 -13.46
C ILE A 252 4.16 -6.27 -12.06
N GLY A 253 5.12 -5.74 -11.30
CA GLY A 253 4.93 -5.25 -9.93
C GLY A 253 4.96 -6.35 -8.86
N ASN A 254 5.14 -7.61 -9.25
CA ASN A 254 5.12 -8.77 -8.36
C ASN A 254 6.46 -9.53 -8.36
N GLN A 255 6.58 -10.44 -7.41
CA GLN A 255 7.72 -11.37 -7.29
C GLN A 255 7.20 -12.76 -6.92
N LYS A 256 7.91 -13.80 -7.33
CA LYS A 256 7.64 -15.17 -6.94
C LYS A 256 8.92 -15.88 -6.53
N THR A 257 8.85 -16.61 -5.41
CA THR A 257 9.99 -17.29 -4.81
C THR A 257 9.86 -18.79 -4.99
N TRP A 258 10.96 -19.39 -5.44
CA TRP A 258 11.11 -20.81 -5.72
C TRP A 258 12.17 -21.42 -4.82
N THR A 259 11.96 -22.67 -4.45
CA THR A 259 12.94 -23.52 -3.76
C THR A 259 13.06 -24.83 -4.51
N ILE A 260 14.21 -25.49 -4.40
CA ILE A 260 14.36 -26.87 -4.93
C ILE A 260 13.32 -27.75 -4.24
N ASP A 261 12.66 -28.62 -5.00
CA ASP A 261 11.64 -29.53 -4.48
C ASP A 261 12.27 -30.67 -3.66
N PHE A 262 12.75 -30.32 -2.48
CA PHE A 262 13.56 -31.21 -1.66
C PHE A 262 13.57 -30.81 -0.20
N ASN A 263 13.19 -31.74 0.69
CA ASN A 263 13.26 -31.52 2.12
C ASN A 263 14.49 -32.20 2.75
N ALA A 264 14.72 -31.95 4.04
CA ALA A 264 15.84 -32.53 4.80
C ALA A 264 15.81 -34.07 4.92
N ALA A 265 14.69 -34.72 4.58
CA ALA A 265 14.55 -36.19 4.60
C ALA A 265 14.77 -36.83 3.21
N GLY A 266 15.11 -36.03 2.19
CA GLY A 266 15.31 -36.55 0.84
C GLY A 266 14.01 -36.76 0.06
N VAL A 267 12.91 -36.16 0.50
CA VAL A 267 11.58 -36.34 -0.11
C VAL A 267 11.17 -35.07 -0.85
N SER A 268 10.81 -35.26 -2.12
CA SER A 268 10.20 -34.24 -2.98
C SER A 268 8.69 -34.21 -2.79
N LYS A 269 8.09 -33.03 -2.84
CA LYS A 269 6.66 -32.79 -2.61
C LYS A 269 5.85 -32.95 -3.89
N LYS A 270 6.38 -32.50 -5.03
CA LYS A 270 5.64 -32.39 -6.29
C LYS A 270 6.22 -33.30 -7.38
N PHE A 271 7.52 -33.32 -7.53
CA PHE A 271 8.24 -34.15 -8.49
C PHE A 271 8.70 -35.45 -7.83
N ALA A 272 9.10 -36.44 -8.63
CA ALA A 272 9.65 -37.70 -8.10
C ALA A 272 10.95 -37.47 -7.31
N GLY A 273 11.75 -36.47 -7.69
CA GLY A 273 13.01 -36.12 -7.06
C GLY A 273 13.43 -34.68 -7.39
N PRO A 274 14.53 -34.19 -6.79
CA PRO A 274 14.98 -32.80 -6.96
C PRO A 274 15.73 -32.55 -8.28
N LEU A 275 16.29 -33.60 -8.87
CA LEU A 275 17.19 -33.54 -10.02
C LEU A 275 16.89 -34.70 -10.98
N PHE A 276 16.54 -34.37 -12.22
CA PHE A 276 16.32 -35.31 -13.31
C PHE A 276 17.39 -35.16 -14.38
N PHE A 277 17.41 -36.08 -15.34
CA PHE A 277 18.30 -36.04 -16.48
C PHE A 277 17.51 -36.27 -17.75
N SER A 278 17.93 -35.63 -18.83
CA SER A 278 17.33 -35.89 -20.14
C SER A 278 18.35 -35.79 -21.26
N GLY A 279 17.96 -36.25 -22.44
CA GLY A 279 18.65 -35.85 -23.66
C GLY A 279 18.57 -34.33 -23.88
N ASP A 280 19.53 -33.80 -24.66
CA ASP A 280 19.74 -32.37 -24.90
C ASP A 280 18.78 -31.74 -25.92
N GLU A 281 17.87 -32.52 -26.50
CA GLU A 281 16.80 -32.06 -27.38
C GLU A 281 15.44 -31.95 -26.67
N LEU A 282 15.36 -32.25 -25.36
CA LEU A 282 14.13 -32.07 -24.60
C LEU A 282 13.77 -30.58 -24.47
N ARG A 283 12.50 -30.23 -24.68
CA ARG A 283 11.97 -28.87 -24.66
C ARG A 283 10.70 -28.78 -23.81
N TRP A 284 10.07 -27.60 -23.86
CA TRP A 284 8.80 -27.29 -23.24
C TRP A 284 7.78 -28.42 -23.36
N ASN A 285 7.04 -28.68 -22.28
CA ASN A 285 6.09 -29.79 -22.16
C ASN A 285 6.68 -31.19 -22.39
N LYS A 286 8.01 -31.34 -22.18
CA LYS A 286 8.75 -32.58 -22.42
C LYS A 286 8.68 -33.05 -23.88
N GLU A 287 8.44 -32.14 -24.81
CA GLU A 287 8.46 -32.42 -26.23
C GLU A 287 9.89 -32.44 -26.77
N CYS A 288 10.10 -33.16 -27.86
CA CYS A 288 11.39 -33.22 -28.50
C CYS A 288 11.54 -32.10 -29.52
N ALA A 289 12.65 -31.37 -29.51
CA ALA A 289 12.90 -30.24 -30.42
C ALA A 289 12.79 -30.61 -31.91
N LYS A 290 13.01 -31.89 -32.23
CA LYS A 290 12.88 -32.44 -33.58
C LYS A 290 12.51 -33.92 -33.54
N PRO A 291 11.86 -34.46 -34.58
CA PRO A 291 11.63 -35.90 -34.71
C PRO A 291 12.94 -36.69 -34.63
N GLY A 292 12.97 -37.73 -33.80
CA GLY A 292 14.17 -38.54 -33.57
C GLY A 292 15.29 -37.85 -32.79
N GLY A 293 15.03 -36.70 -32.18
CA GLY A 293 15.98 -36.02 -31.29
C GLY A 293 16.27 -36.82 -30.01
N ASN A 294 17.40 -36.49 -29.37
CA ASN A 294 17.81 -37.07 -28.10
C ASN A 294 16.96 -36.50 -26.95
N CYS A 295 15.86 -37.19 -26.61
CA CYS A 295 14.83 -36.70 -25.68
C CYS A 295 14.41 -37.75 -24.65
N TRP A 296 15.29 -38.71 -24.34
CA TRP A 296 15.05 -39.61 -23.21
C TRP A 296 14.92 -38.81 -21.92
N THR A 297 14.18 -39.33 -20.95
CA THR A 297 14.07 -38.75 -19.61
C THR A 297 14.35 -39.81 -18.57
N TRP A 298 15.05 -39.41 -17.51
CA TRP A 298 15.25 -40.21 -16.32
C TRP A 298 14.88 -39.36 -15.11
N GLU A 299 13.84 -39.81 -14.40
CA GLU A 299 13.19 -39.05 -13.32
C GLU A 299 13.32 -39.79 -11.97
N PRO A 300 14.55 -39.98 -11.47
CA PRO A 300 14.76 -40.74 -10.24
C PRO A 300 14.22 -39.99 -9.01
N THR A 301 13.78 -40.75 -8.01
CA THR A 301 13.74 -40.24 -6.62
C THR A 301 15.16 -39.99 -6.13
N TRP A 302 15.31 -39.26 -5.02
CA TRP A 302 16.65 -39.00 -4.48
C TRP A 302 17.47 -40.29 -4.27
N GLN A 303 18.75 -40.21 -4.60
CA GLN A 303 19.71 -41.30 -4.51
C GLN A 303 20.94 -40.84 -3.73
N GLY A 304 21.65 -41.75 -3.07
CA GLY A 304 22.83 -41.41 -2.24
C GLY A 304 24.02 -40.79 -2.98
N TRP A 305 24.05 -40.83 -4.31
CA TRP A 305 25.06 -40.15 -5.13
C TRP A 305 24.71 -38.68 -5.44
N MET A 306 23.46 -38.28 -5.22
CA MET A 306 23.04 -36.89 -5.36
C MET A 306 23.54 -36.06 -4.17
N PRO A 307 23.58 -34.72 -4.30
CA PRO A 307 23.85 -33.86 -3.16
C PRO A 307 22.90 -34.16 -2.00
N GLU A 308 23.44 -34.03 -0.78
CA GLU A 308 22.76 -34.35 0.46
C GLU A 308 21.42 -33.59 0.61
N PRO A 309 20.38 -34.20 1.19
CA PRO A 309 19.14 -33.50 1.52
C PRO A 309 19.33 -32.40 2.56
N LYS A 310 19.12 -31.14 2.16
CA LYS A 310 19.17 -29.95 3.02
C LYS A 310 18.52 -28.74 2.35
N ASP A 311 18.38 -27.66 3.12
CA ASP A 311 17.96 -26.36 2.61
C ASP A 311 19.07 -25.75 1.74
N TYR A 312 18.87 -25.78 0.42
CA TYR A 312 19.75 -25.10 -0.55
C TYR A 312 19.44 -23.61 -0.67
N GLY A 313 18.35 -23.14 -0.06
CA GLY A 313 17.91 -21.75 -0.10
C GLY A 313 16.83 -21.50 -1.14
N THR A 314 16.80 -20.30 -1.71
CA THR A 314 15.69 -19.83 -2.56
C THR A 314 16.17 -18.97 -3.73
N MET A 315 15.42 -18.97 -4.83
CA MET A 315 15.53 -17.96 -5.88
C MET A 315 14.21 -17.23 -6.05
N THR A 316 14.27 -15.92 -6.19
CA THR A 316 13.12 -15.05 -6.38
C THR A 316 13.27 -14.34 -7.72
N PHE A 317 12.27 -14.53 -8.59
CA PHE A 317 12.13 -13.75 -9.83
C PHE A 317 11.14 -12.62 -9.57
N ASP A 318 11.48 -11.42 -10.01
CA ASP A 318 10.62 -10.25 -9.90
C ASP A 318 10.59 -9.44 -11.20
N ILE A 319 9.48 -8.73 -11.41
CA ILE A 319 9.37 -7.68 -12.44
C ILE A 319 9.00 -6.41 -11.70
N LYS A 320 9.94 -5.89 -10.90
CA LYS A 320 9.73 -4.75 -10.01
C LYS A 320 10.76 -3.64 -10.25
N GLY A 321 10.66 -2.59 -9.45
CA GLY A 321 11.57 -1.44 -9.46
C GLY A 321 11.09 -0.30 -10.35
N VAL A 322 11.83 0.80 -10.35
CA VAL A 322 11.62 1.91 -11.27
C VAL A 322 13.00 2.32 -11.80
N PRO A 323 13.35 2.06 -13.08
CA PRO A 323 12.52 1.39 -14.10
C PRO A 323 12.22 -0.07 -13.75
N VAL A 324 11.05 -0.57 -14.18
CA VAL A 324 10.70 -1.99 -13.99
C VAL A 324 11.59 -2.84 -14.89
N THR A 325 12.39 -3.70 -14.25
CA THR A 325 13.29 -4.62 -14.95
C THR A 325 13.18 -6.01 -14.31
N PRO A 326 13.35 -7.09 -15.09
CA PRO A 326 13.38 -8.44 -14.53
C PRO A 326 14.57 -8.66 -13.59
N GLY A 327 14.28 -8.80 -12.29
CA GLY A 327 15.25 -9.02 -11.22
C GLY A 327 15.33 -10.48 -10.80
N LEU A 328 16.55 -10.94 -10.49
CA LEU A 328 16.78 -12.24 -9.86
C LEU A 328 17.50 -12.04 -8.53
N THR A 329 16.93 -12.56 -7.46
CA THR A 329 17.62 -12.66 -6.16
C THR A 329 17.75 -14.13 -5.76
N VAL A 330 18.98 -14.58 -5.51
CA VAL A 330 19.27 -15.96 -5.06
C VAL A 330 19.86 -15.91 -3.66
N ASN A 331 19.13 -16.47 -2.70
CA ASN A 331 19.62 -16.73 -1.35
C ASN A 331 20.11 -18.17 -1.31
N GLN A 332 21.40 -18.40 -1.57
CA GLN A 332 22.02 -19.72 -1.63
C GLN A 332 22.51 -20.16 -0.25
N LYS A 333 22.21 -21.42 0.10
CA LYS A 333 22.61 -22.08 1.33
C LYS A 333 23.09 -23.50 1.06
N GLY A 334 23.64 -24.13 2.11
CA GLY A 334 23.95 -25.57 2.11
C GLY A 334 25.14 -25.98 1.23
N LEU A 335 25.86 -25.04 0.63
CA LEU A 335 27.05 -25.29 -0.19
C LEU A 335 28.34 -25.13 0.63
N ALA A 336 29.46 -25.62 0.09
CA ALA A 336 30.79 -25.44 0.66
C ALA A 336 31.19 -23.96 0.74
N ASP A 337 32.18 -23.66 1.59
CA ASP A 337 32.58 -22.30 1.97
C ASP A 337 32.79 -21.37 0.76
N GLY A 338 32.22 -20.16 0.85
CA GLY A 338 32.31 -19.12 -0.17
C GLY A 338 31.20 -19.14 -1.24
N LYS A 339 30.33 -20.17 -1.27
CA LYS A 339 29.20 -20.25 -2.23
C LYS A 339 27.83 -19.98 -1.63
N ASN A 340 27.74 -19.73 -0.33
CA ASN A 340 26.50 -19.33 0.35
C ASN A 340 26.41 -17.80 0.42
N GLY A 341 25.20 -17.25 0.33
CA GLY A 341 24.99 -15.81 0.38
C GLY A 341 23.74 -15.37 -0.36
N ILE A 342 23.54 -14.06 -0.40
CA ILE A 342 22.51 -13.43 -1.22
C ILE A 342 23.20 -12.83 -2.45
N PHE A 343 22.78 -13.29 -3.62
CA PHE A 343 23.26 -12.84 -4.92
C PHE A 343 22.12 -12.14 -5.64
N ALA A 344 22.41 -10.98 -6.24
CA ALA A 344 21.46 -10.23 -7.03
C ALA A 344 21.97 -10.16 -8.47
N GLY A 345 21.05 -10.35 -9.40
CA GLY A 345 21.31 -10.29 -10.83
C GLY A 345 20.02 -10.00 -11.58
N SER A 346 20.04 -10.27 -12.88
CA SER A 346 18.88 -10.12 -13.75
C SER A 346 18.65 -11.38 -14.56
N TYR A 347 17.48 -11.47 -15.18
CA TYR A 347 17.15 -12.57 -16.07
C TYR A 347 16.40 -12.09 -17.30
N PHE A 348 16.43 -12.90 -18.36
CA PHE A 348 15.60 -12.71 -19.54
C PHE A 348 14.90 -14.01 -19.86
N LEU A 349 13.57 -14.04 -19.71
CA LEU A 349 12.74 -15.14 -20.16
C LEU A 349 12.36 -14.89 -21.62
N ASP A 350 12.89 -15.67 -22.55
CA ASP A 350 12.42 -15.74 -23.93
C ASP A 350 11.19 -16.65 -23.97
N THR A 351 10.01 -16.06 -24.12
CA THR A 351 8.74 -16.78 -24.09
C THR A 351 8.56 -17.67 -25.32
N ASP A 352 9.09 -17.30 -26.48
CA ASP A 352 8.97 -18.10 -27.70
C ASP A 352 9.93 -19.29 -27.67
N ALA A 353 11.20 -19.04 -27.38
CA ALA A 353 12.22 -20.10 -27.29
C ALA A 353 12.10 -20.95 -26.02
N LYS A 354 11.29 -20.51 -25.05
CA LYS A 354 11.12 -21.16 -23.72
C LYS A 354 12.47 -21.31 -23.02
N THR A 355 13.24 -20.23 -22.97
CA THR A 355 14.56 -20.22 -22.32
C THR A 355 14.70 -19.05 -21.36
N ILE A 356 15.53 -19.22 -20.34
CA ILE A 356 15.87 -18.16 -19.39
C ILE A 356 17.37 -17.94 -19.45
N THR A 357 17.79 -16.70 -19.67
CA THR A 357 19.20 -16.29 -19.56
C THR A 357 19.40 -15.57 -18.23
N PHE A 358 20.50 -15.85 -17.54
CA PHE A 358 20.84 -15.27 -16.24
C PHE A 358 22.08 -14.39 -16.37
N THR A 359 22.05 -13.23 -15.72
CA THR A 359 23.17 -12.27 -15.70
C THR A 359 23.49 -11.89 -14.25
N ASP A 360 24.77 -11.83 -13.91
CA ASP A 360 25.32 -11.46 -12.59
C ASP A 360 24.91 -12.32 -11.38
N ALA A 361 24.02 -13.30 -11.56
CA ALA A 361 23.68 -14.30 -10.55
C ALA A 361 23.54 -15.70 -11.16
N VAL A 362 24.04 -16.70 -10.44
CA VAL A 362 23.81 -18.13 -10.75
C VAL A 362 22.47 -18.54 -10.14
N PRO A 363 21.56 -19.19 -10.89
CA PRO A 363 20.29 -19.65 -10.34
C PRO A 363 20.50 -20.67 -9.20
N LEU A 364 19.48 -20.80 -8.34
CA LEU A 364 19.52 -21.70 -7.18
C LEU A 364 19.89 -23.12 -7.61
N ASN A 365 20.92 -23.69 -6.96
CA ASN A 365 21.47 -24.99 -7.34
C ASN A 365 21.92 -25.81 -6.12
N MET A 366 22.33 -27.05 -6.39
CA MET A 366 22.77 -28.02 -5.38
C MET A 366 24.30 -28.15 -5.25
N GLY A 367 25.07 -27.21 -5.83
CA GLY A 367 26.51 -27.09 -5.66
C GLY A 367 27.37 -27.74 -6.75
N TRP A 368 26.76 -28.41 -7.73
CA TRP A 368 27.48 -28.94 -8.89
C TRP A 368 27.84 -27.83 -9.89
N ASP A 369 29.03 -27.92 -10.47
CA ASP A 369 29.55 -26.93 -11.44
C ASP A 369 29.89 -27.58 -12.79
N ASN A 370 29.03 -28.48 -13.23
CA ASN A 370 29.18 -29.28 -14.44
C ASN A 370 28.18 -28.90 -15.54
N VAL A 371 27.32 -27.90 -15.31
CA VAL A 371 26.36 -27.37 -16.29
C VAL A 371 26.62 -25.91 -16.61
N ASP A 372 26.16 -25.46 -17.77
CA ASP A 372 26.12 -24.04 -18.12
C ASP A 372 24.95 -23.35 -17.39
N TRP A 373 25.27 -22.62 -16.33
CA TRP A 373 24.31 -21.88 -15.52
C TRP A 373 23.80 -20.59 -16.16
N SER A 374 24.42 -20.11 -17.25
CA SER A 374 24.03 -18.85 -17.88
C SER A 374 22.70 -18.95 -18.62
N LYS A 375 22.28 -20.16 -19.02
CA LYS A 375 21.05 -20.40 -19.77
C LYS A 375 20.33 -21.67 -19.32
N ALA A 376 19.06 -21.51 -18.96
CA ALA A 376 18.13 -22.60 -18.73
C ALA A 376 17.16 -22.78 -19.90
N TYR A 377 16.78 -24.02 -20.15
CA TYR A 377 15.61 -24.39 -20.94
C TYR A 377 14.43 -24.61 -19.99
N LEU A 378 13.33 -23.90 -20.22
CA LEU A 378 12.12 -24.06 -19.46
C LEU A 378 11.40 -25.33 -19.94
N ILE A 379 11.48 -26.41 -19.15
CA ILE A 379 10.90 -27.71 -19.54
C ILE A 379 9.44 -27.77 -19.15
N THR A 380 9.10 -27.35 -17.93
CA THR A 380 7.72 -27.17 -17.49
C THR A 380 7.64 -25.97 -16.54
N LEU A 381 6.50 -25.27 -16.56
CA LEU A 381 6.18 -24.20 -15.62
C LEU A 381 4.68 -24.20 -15.34
N THR A 382 4.33 -24.27 -14.06
CA THR A 382 2.96 -24.27 -13.54
C THR A 382 2.86 -23.27 -12.38
N GLU A 383 1.68 -23.13 -11.79
CA GLU A 383 1.47 -22.19 -10.68
C GLU A 383 2.43 -22.43 -9.50
N ASP A 384 2.68 -23.70 -9.20
CA ASP A 384 3.38 -24.20 -8.00
C ASP A 384 4.58 -25.11 -8.30
N GLY A 385 4.93 -25.35 -9.57
CA GLY A 385 6.06 -26.21 -9.96
C GLY A 385 6.78 -25.76 -11.24
N MET A 386 8.10 -25.88 -11.26
CA MET A 386 8.96 -25.48 -12.39
C MET A 386 10.10 -26.49 -12.59
N GLN A 387 10.41 -26.79 -13.85
CA GLN A 387 11.57 -27.58 -14.24
C GLN A 387 12.47 -26.78 -15.19
N LEU A 388 13.74 -26.61 -14.79
CA LEU A 388 14.76 -25.94 -15.59
C LEU A 388 15.82 -26.93 -16.01
N GLY A 389 15.99 -27.12 -17.33
CA GLY A 389 17.04 -27.93 -17.92
C GLY A 389 18.29 -27.10 -18.21
N PHE A 390 19.45 -27.54 -17.71
CA PHE A 390 20.74 -26.91 -17.96
C PHE A 390 21.65 -27.86 -18.74
N LYS A 391 22.38 -27.32 -19.71
CA LYS A 391 23.25 -28.11 -20.57
C LYS A 391 24.51 -28.54 -19.82
N HIS A 392 24.81 -29.84 -19.79
CA HIS A 392 26.06 -30.33 -19.22
C HIS A 392 27.26 -29.86 -20.05
N LYS A 393 28.34 -29.42 -19.39
CA LYS A 393 29.54 -28.84 -20.02
C LYS A 393 30.30 -29.84 -20.90
N SER A 394 30.24 -31.14 -20.58
CA SER A 394 31.01 -32.19 -21.25
C SER A 394 30.21 -33.39 -21.76
N LYS A 395 28.89 -33.41 -21.63
CA LYS A 395 28.04 -34.54 -22.01
C LYS A 395 26.85 -34.07 -22.84
N THR A 396 26.27 -34.98 -23.62
CA THR A 396 25.07 -34.75 -24.44
C THR A 396 23.79 -35.05 -23.64
N GLU A 397 23.67 -34.39 -22.49
CA GLU A 397 22.52 -34.51 -21.60
C GLU A 397 22.24 -33.16 -20.93
N PHE A 398 20.99 -32.99 -20.51
CA PHE A 398 20.58 -31.92 -19.62
C PHE A 398 20.46 -32.45 -18.19
N GLU A 399 20.77 -31.57 -17.25
CA GLU A 399 20.39 -31.74 -15.85
C GLU A 399 19.16 -30.87 -15.57
N LEU A 400 18.09 -31.47 -15.08
CA LEU A 400 16.81 -30.84 -14.87
C LEU A 400 16.59 -30.61 -13.38
N TYR A 401 16.66 -29.36 -12.96
CA TYR A 401 16.40 -28.97 -11.58
C TYR A 401 14.91 -28.69 -11.39
N ASN A 402 14.35 -29.30 -10.36
CA ASN A 402 12.93 -29.25 -10.05
C ASN A 402 12.68 -28.31 -8.87
N PHE A 403 11.79 -27.35 -9.06
CA PHE A 403 11.48 -26.31 -8.09
C PHE A 403 9.99 -26.26 -7.79
N ILE A 404 9.67 -25.89 -6.56
CA ILE A 404 8.31 -25.56 -6.12
C ILE A 404 8.26 -24.14 -5.58
N VAL A 405 7.08 -23.55 -5.59
CA VAL A 405 6.85 -22.25 -4.93
C VAL A 405 7.05 -22.40 -3.42
N LYS A 406 7.73 -21.42 -2.82
CA LYS A 406 8.00 -21.36 -1.39
C LYS A 406 6.87 -20.73 -0.59
#